data_AF-A0A917ALK3-F1
#
_entry.id   AF-A0A917ALK3-F1
#
_cell.length_a   1.000
_cell.length_b   1.000
_cell.length_c   1.000
_cell.angle_alpha   90.00
_cell.angle_beta   90.00
_cell.angle_gamma   90.00
#
_symmetry.space_group_name_H-M   'P 1'
#
loop_
_entity.id
_entity.type
_entity.pdbx_description
1 polymer ?
#
loop_
_entity_poly.entity_id
_entity_poly.type
_entity_poly.pdbx_seq_one_letter_code
_entity_poly.pdbx_strand_id
1 'polypeptide(L)'
;MSLGKQYIFFAETESPLLLDNCEELLALIDTIMPGWPYRVSSEDNGQSPFFEIGPAKADGKYPTRAIIKGTDPKNLVPVNAICDVSAALSTEPSFLDKGLLCMHTAAVEMNGRLVLFPNNRRAGKSTLTVSMSAKGYPIFTDDYLSLSLDDDMHISGKANGILPRARLPLPNSVEDLLAQGTDLDKSVGNKQYRYIAPFDLPPHGTKCPVGAIVFLDRAEGESTRLESVDPDETIDNLLYQNFGRHVHSGVTLALLSHMAMKLPVLKLKYAEAAEATSYLGEYFSEWTEELPRLDAADAKLIQSKSEGVPPVPPRFDPEKPYAARDGALLKRAGEQTYVSDPEGRTVVRLDPLAQTIWAILEDPMPMAEVISILTEAFPDAPKDKIGEDTLELMKWLCRKALIEAVPVSPADP
;
A
#
# COMPACT_ATOMS: atom_id res chain seq x y z
N MET A 1 34.00 -26.78 -7.79
CA MET A 1 32.74 -27.08 -8.50
C MET A 1 32.42 -25.85 -9.32
N SER A 2 32.09 -25.98 -10.60
CA SER A 2 31.62 -24.82 -11.37
C SER A 2 30.33 -24.36 -10.69
N LEU A 3 30.34 -23.17 -10.09
CA LEU A 3 29.11 -22.55 -9.63
C LEU A 3 28.22 -22.38 -10.88
N GLY A 4 26.93 -22.58 -10.72
CA GLY A 4 25.97 -22.61 -11.82
C GLY A 4 24.84 -21.63 -11.56
N LYS A 5 23.83 -21.64 -12.44
CA LYS A 5 22.58 -20.94 -12.17
C LYS A 5 21.79 -21.68 -11.10
N GLN A 6 21.26 -20.94 -10.13
CA GLN A 6 20.32 -21.42 -9.13
C GLN A 6 19.04 -20.59 -9.20
N TYR A 7 17.91 -21.28 -9.16
CA TYR A 7 16.58 -20.70 -9.18
C TYR A 7 15.95 -20.85 -7.80
N ILE A 8 15.66 -19.73 -7.16
CA ILE A 8 15.12 -19.66 -5.80
C ILE A 8 13.64 -19.33 -5.90
N PHE A 9 12.78 -20.25 -5.47
CA PHE A 9 11.34 -20.04 -5.45
C PHE A 9 10.91 -19.80 -4.01
N PHE A 10 10.53 -18.56 -3.70
CA PHE A 10 9.95 -18.22 -2.42
C PHE A 10 8.54 -18.79 -2.31
N ALA A 11 8.11 -19.07 -1.10
CA ALA A 11 6.73 -19.46 -0.82
C ALA A 11 5.78 -18.41 -1.42
N GLU A 12 4.72 -18.91 -2.05
CA GLU A 12 3.70 -18.12 -2.73
C GLU A 12 4.09 -17.36 -4.01
N THR A 13 5.31 -17.54 -4.52
CA THR A 13 5.77 -16.98 -5.81
C THR A 13 5.87 -18.05 -6.91
N GLU A 14 5.59 -17.70 -8.16
CA GLU A 14 5.81 -18.60 -9.32
C GLU A 14 7.12 -18.31 -10.06
N SER A 15 7.45 -17.02 -10.20
CA SER A 15 8.73 -16.60 -10.76
C SER A 15 9.89 -16.83 -9.78
N PRO A 16 11.05 -17.34 -10.23
CA PRO A 16 12.21 -17.51 -9.37
C PRO A 16 13.03 -16.22 -9.21
N LEU A 17 13.81 -16.12 -8.13
CA LEU A 17 15.04 -15.33 -8.09
C LEU A 17 16.15 -16.15 -8.75
N LEU A 18 16.83 -15.57 -9.74
CA LEU A 18 17.99 -16.20 -10.38
C LEU A 18 19.28 -15.72 -9.71
N LEU A 19 20.03 -16.66 -9.15
CA LEU A 19 21.42 -16.46 -8.73
C LEU A 19 22.34 -17.13 -9.77
N ASP A 20 23.19 -16.36 -10.43
CA ASP A 20 24.19 -16.87 -11.37
C ASP A 20 25.59 -16.75 -10.76
N ASN A 21 26.19 -17.89 -10.41
CA ASN A 21 27.53 -17.96 -9.79
C ASN A 21 27.68 -17.10 -8.51
N CYS A 22 26.66 -17.13 -7.64
CA CYS A 22 26.62 -16.35 -6.40
C CYS A 22 25.79 -17.01 -5.28
N GLU A 23 25.81 -18.34 -5.19
CA GLU A 23 25.07 -19.09 -4.15
C GLU A 23 25.47 -18.75 -2.70
N GLU A 24 26.63 -18.13 -2.48
CA GLU A 24 27.01 -17.63 -1.15
C GLU A 24 26.01 -16.60 -0.60
N LEU A 25 25.23 -15.95 -1.47
CA LEU A 25 24.16 -15.03 -1.07
C LEU A 25 22.96 -15.73 -0.42
N LEU A 26 22.84 -17.06 -0.53
CA LEU A 26 21.79 -17.82 0.16
C LEU A 26 21.86 -17.65 1.68
N ALA A 27 23.06 -17.69 2.27
CA ALA A 27 23.23 -17.46 3.70
C ALA A 27 22.76 -16.07 4.13
N LEU A 28 22.89 -15.08 3.23
CA LEU A 28 22.40 -13.73 3.48
C LEU A 28 20.87 -13.64 3.35
N ILE A 29 20.27 -14.40 2.44
CA ILE A 29 18.80 -14.55 2.35
C ILE A 29 18.27 -15.21 3.63
N ASP A 30 18.88 -16.31 4.08
CA ASP A 30 18.51 -17.00 5.33
C ASP A 30 18.60 -16.07 6.54
N THR A 31 19.60 -15.18 6.56
CA THR A 31 19.75 -14.21 7.64
C THR A 31 18.71 -13.10 7.58
N ILE A 32 18.42 -12.54 6.39
CA ILE A 32 17.54 -11.37 6.22
C ILE A 32 16.05 -11.75 6.22
N MET A 33 15.71 -12.92 5.68
CA MET A 33 14.34 -13.41 5.47
C MET A 33 14.11 -14.76 6.18
N PRO A 34 14.49 -14.92 7.47
CA PRO A 34 14.47 -16.22 8.14
C PRO A 34 13.07 -16.81 8.26
N GLY A 35 12.02 -15.97 8.17
CA GLY A 35 10.63 -16.38 8.23
C GLY A 35 10.00 -16.66 6.87
N TRP A 36 10.68 -16.47 5.74
CA TRP A 36 10.12 -16.69 4.40
C TRP A 36 10.69 -17.97 3.77
N PRO A 37 9.93 -19.08 3.74
CA PRO A 37 10.42 -20.33 3.17
C PRO A 37 10.72 -20.20 1.68
N TYR A 38 11.74 -20.89 1.21
CA TYR A 38 12.05 -21.00 -0.20
C TYR A 38 12.58 -22.39 -0.55
N ARG A 39 12.55 -22.72 -1.85
CA ARG A 39 13.21 -23.91 -2.42
C ARG A 39 14.23 -23.49 -3.47
N VAL A 40 15.31 -24.28 -3.59
CA VAL A 40 16.38 -24.07 -4.57
C VAL A 40 16.28 -25.14 -5.66
N SER A 41 16.44 -24.73 -6.91
CA SER A 41 16.52 -25.62 -8.07
C SER A 41 17.74 -25.26 -8.93
N SER A 42 18.42 -26.27 -9.47
CA SER A 42 19.41 -26.09 -10.54
C SER A 42 18.80 -26.13 -11.94
N GLU A 43 17.54 -26.55 -12.05
CA GLU A 43 16.81 -26.65 -13.32
C GLU A 43 15.95 -25.40 -13.53
N ASP A 44 16.00 -24.89 -14.77
CA ASP A 44 15.11 -23.84 -15.25
C ASP A 44 13.73 -24.42 -15.48
N ASN A 45 12.71 -23.86 -14.82
CA ASN A 45 11.32 -24.28 -14.99
C ASN A 45 10.62 -23.58 -16.16
N GLY A 46 11.35 -22.77 -16.94
CA GLY A 46 10.85 -21.99 -18.06
C GLY A 46 10.13 -20.69 -17.66
N GLN A 47 10.04 -20.38 -16.37
CA GLN A 47 9.46 -19.12 -15.89
C GLN A 47 10.51 -18.00 -15.92
N SER A 48 10.09 -16.81 -16.35
CA SER A 48 10.97 -15.64 -16.28
C SER A 48 11.24 -15.30 -14.81
N PRO A 49 12.51 -15.08 -14.41
CA PRO A 49 12.84 -14.72 -13.05
C PRO A 49 12.25 -13.35 -12.70
N PHE A 50 11.86 -13.15 -11.44
CA PHE A 50 11.41 -11.82 -11.01
C PHE A 50 12.58 -10.86 -10.78
N PHE A 51 13.73 -11.42 -10.40
CA PHE A 51 14.96 -10.71 -10.11
C PHE A 51 16.16 -11.59 -10.47
N GLU A 52 17.24 -10.96 -10.95
CA GLU A 52 18.48 -11.63 -11.29
C GLU A 52 19.65 -11.03 -10.53
N ILE A 53 20.54 -11.87 -10.02
CA ILE A 53 21.84 -11.51 -9.46
C ILE A 53 22.91 -12.30 -10.22
N GLY A 54 23.82 -11.58 -10.88
CA GLY A 54 24.95 -12.18 -11.58
C GLY A 54 26.21 -12.28 -10.72
N PRO A 55 27.31 -12.81 -11.28
CA PRO A 55 28.53 -13.09 -10.52
C PRO A 55 29.14 -11.83 -9.92
N ALA A 56 29.79 -12.01 -8.75
CA ALA A 56 30.52 -10.96 -8.09
C ALA A 56 31.59 -10.33 -9.00
N LYS A 57 31.64 -9.00 -9.02
CA LYS A 57 32.71 -8.24 -9.68
C LYS A 57 33.92 -8.12 -8.75
N ALA A 58 35.06 -7.69 -9.31
CA ALA A 58 36.30 -7.50 -8.57
C ALA A 58 36.19 -6.52 -7.38
N ASP A 59 35.20 -5.62 -7.39
CA ASP A 59 34.92 -4.68 -6.31
C ASP A 59 33.94 -5.22 -5.25
N GLY A 60 33.59 -6.52 -5.31
CA GLY A 60 32.66 -7.18 -4.40
C GLY A 60 31.19 -6.82 -4.63
N LYS A 61 30.86 -6.14 -5.73
CA LYS A 61 29.48 -5.83 -6.10
C LYS A 61 28.93 -6.85 -7.08
N TYR A 62 27.63 -7.07 -7.00
CA TYR A 62 26.88 -7.98 -7.85
C TYR A 62 26.06 -7.17 -8.85
N PRO A 63 26.11 -7.50 -10.16
CA PRO A 63 25.15 -6.98 -11.11
C PRO A 63 23.77 -7.54 -10.78
N THR A 64 22.78 -6.67 -10.67
CA THR A 64 21.41 -6.98 -10.24
C THR A 64 20.42 -6.38 -11.21
N ARG A 65 19.28 -7.05 -11.43
CA ARG A 65 18.23 -6.57 -12.33
C ARG A 65 16.85 -7.02 -11.82
N ALA A 66 15.96 -6.07 -11.56
CA ALA A 66 14.54 -6.37 -11.31
C ALA A 66 13.82 -6.52 -12.65
N ILE A 67 13.53 -7.76 -13.03
CA ILE A 67 12.98 -8.10 -14.36
C ILE A 67 11.55 -7.59 -14.50
N ILE A 68 10.71 -7.84 -13.49
CA ILE A 68 9.29 -7.43 -13.49
C ILE A 68 9.15 -5.90 -13.59
N LYS A 69 10.04 -5.17 -12.92
CA LYS A 69 10.04 -3.70 -12.94
C LYS A 69 10.69 -3.11 -14.20
N GLY A 70 11.28 -3.95 -15.07
CA GLY A 70 11.98 -3.50 -16.28
C GLY A 70 13.14 -2.53 -16.00
N THR A 71 13.78 -2.62 -14.83
CA THR A 71 14.83 -1.67 -14.44
C THR A 71 16.16 -1.98 -15.11
N ASP A 72 16.94 -0.94 -15.41
CA ASP A 72 18.33 -1.09 -15.83
C ASP A 72 19.16 -1.84 -14.77
N PRO A 73 20.15 -2.65 -15.19
CA PRO A 73 21.04 -3.34 -14.26
C PRO A 73 21.82 -2.39 -13.34
N LYS A 74 21.95 -2.75 -12.07
CA LYS A 74 22.72 -2.01 -11.06
C LYS A 74 23.79 -2.88 -10.43
N ASN A 75 24.92 -2.29 -10.04
CA ASN A 75 25.95 -3.01 -9.28
C ASN A 75 25.80 -2.70 -7.80
N LEU A 76 25.40 -3.68 -7.00
CA LEU A 76 25.07 -3.53 -5.59
C LEU A 76 25.97 -4.38 -4.70
N VAL A 77 26.30 -3.90 -3.51
CA VAL A 77 26.92 -4.74 -2.48
C VAL A 77 25.90 -5.78 -1.98
N PRO A 78 26.33 -6.92 -1.40
CA PRO A 78 25.45 -8.05 -1.06
C PRO A 78 24.15 -7.66 -0.33
N VAL A 79 24.28 -6.88 0.75
CA VAL A 79 23.13 -6.44 1.56
C VAL A 79 22.13 -5.60 0.76
N ASN A 80 22.61 -4.77 -0.17
CA ASN A 80 21.75 -3.99 -1.07
C ASN A 80 21.11 -4.86 -2.15
N ALA A 81 21.79 -5.89 -2.65
CA ALA A 81 21.21 -6.81 -3.60
C ALA A 81 20.01 -7.55 -2.98
N ILE A 82 20.15 -8.10 -1.76
CA ILE A 82 19.05 -8.80 -1.07
C ILE A 82 17.93 -7.84 -0.64
N CYS A 83 18.28 -6.59 -0.30
CA CYS A 83 17.29 -5.54 -0.12
C CYS A 83 16.43 -5.30 -1.37
N ASP A 84 17.05 -5.21 -2.55
CA ASP A 84 16.32 -5.01 -3.81
C ASP A 84 15.50 -6.26 -4.18
N VAL A 85 15.96 -7.47 -3.81
CA VAL A 85 15.17 -8.71 -3.90
C VAL A 85 13.89 -8.60 -3.06
N SER A 86 13.98 -8.19 -1.79
CA SER A 86 12.81 -7.97 -0.91
C SER A 86 11.78 -7.02 -1.54
N ALA A 87 12.28 -5.90 -2.08
CA ALA A 87 11.43 -4.92 -2.74
C ALA A 87 10.84 -5.43 -4.07
N ALA A 88 11.49 -6.38 -4.75
CA ALA A 88 10.97 -7.01 -5.97
C ALA A 88 9.92 -8.08 -5.65
N LEU A 89 10.10 -8.85 -4.57
CA LEU A 89 9.11 -9.82 -4.07
C LEU A 89 7.76 -9.16 -3.80
N SER A 90 7.74 -7.96 -3.23
CA SER A 90 6.49 -7.20 -2.98
C SER A 90 5.69 -6.91 -4.26
N THR A 91 6.30 -7.01 -5.43
CA THR A 91 5.68 -6.73 -6.73
C THR A 91 5.54 -7.97 -7.62
N GLU A 92 5.82 -9.16 -7.09
CA GLU A 92 5.64 -10.40 -7.82
C GLU A 92 4.14 -10.69 -8.01
N PRO A 93 3.65 -10.95 -9.24
CA PRO A 93 2.22 -11.09 -9.53
C PRO A 93 1.51 -12.12 -8.67
N SER A 94 2.08 -13.32 -8.52
CA SER A 94 1.48 -14.43 -7.77
C SER A 94 1.32 -14.11 -6.28
N PHE A 95 2.24 -13.32 -5.73
CA PHE A 95 2.14 -12.77 -4.38
C PHE A 95 1.05 -11.70 -4.28
N LEU A 96 0.98 -10.79 -5.25
CA LEU A 96 -0.04 -9.73 -5.29
C LEU A 96 -1.45 -10.32 -5.39
N ASP A 97 -1.68 -11.27 -6.31
CA ASP A 97 -2.99 -11.86 -6.62
C ASP A 97 -3.67 -12.54 -5.41
N LYS A 98 -2.92 -12.84 -4.35
CA LYS A 98 -3.43 -13.44 -3.11
C LYS A 98 -3.89 -12.43 -2.07
N GLY A 99 -3.60 -11.15 -2.26
CA GLY A 99 -4.00 -10.06 -1.38
C GLY A 99 -5.10 -9.19 -1.98
N LEU A 100 -5.85 -8.50 -1.12
CA LEU A 100 -6.81 -7.47 -1.52
C LEU A 100 -6.20 -6.07 -1.54
N LEU A 101 -5.22 -5.80 -0.66
CA LEU A 101 -4.42 -4.58 -0.68
C LEU A 101 -2.95 -4.92 -0.45
N CYS A 102 -2.05 -4.07 -0.95
CA CYS A 102 -0.63 -4.15 -0.64
C CYS A 102 -0.15 -2.76 -0.21
N MET A 103 0.09 -2.62 1.08
CA MET A 103 0.34 -1.34 1.74
C MET A 103 1.83 -1.18 2.02
N HIS A 104 2.41 -0.03 1.67
CA HIS A 104 3.72 0.36 2.17
C HIS A 104 3.57 0.90 3.61
N THR A 105 3.73 0.00 4.57
CA THR A 105 3.51 0.24 6.00
C THR A 105 4.38 -0.70 6.81
N ALA A 106 4.79 -0.25 7.99
CA ALA A 106 5.19 -1.17 9.06
C ALA A 106 3.94 -1.70 9.77
N ALA A 107 4.04 -2.88 10.37
CA ALA A 107 2.98 -3.47 11.18
C ALA A 107 3.56 -4.26 12.36
N VAL A 108 3.02 -3.98 13.54
CA VAL A 108 3.42 -4.60 14.81
C VAL A 108 2.18 -5.18 15.46
N GLU A 109 2.28 -6.40 15.97
CA GLU A 109 1.22 -7.02 16.73
C GLU A 109 1.24 -6.52 18.18
N MET A 110 0.09 -6.05 18.65
CA MET A 110 -0.12 -5.59 20.02
C MET A 110 -1.42 -6.20 20.54
N ASN A 111 -1.30 -7.09 21.52
CA ASN A 111 -2.41 -7.75 22.19
C ASN A 111 -3.44 -8.38 21.21
N GLY A 112 -2.95 -9.18 20.27
CA GLY A 112 -3.72 -9.95 19.30
C GLY A 112 -4.20 -9.19 18.07
N ARG A 113 -3.79 -7.94 17.87
CA ARG A 113 -4.20 -7.13 16.70
C ARG A 113 -3.02 -6.34 16.12
N LEU A 114 -3.05 -6.06 14.82
CA LEU A 114 -2.03 -5.26 14.16
C LEU A 114 -2.27 -3.76 14.34
N VAL A 115 -1.22 -3.06 14.74
CA VAL A 115 -1.10 -1.61 14.62
C VAL A 115 -0.29 -1.31 13.37
N LEU A 116 -0.90 -0.61 12.41
CA LEU A 116 -0.26 -0.21 11.16
C LEU A 116 0.38 1.17 11.30
N PHE A 117 1.56 1.36 10.72
CA PHE A 117 2.26 2.64 10.68
C PHE A 117 2.46 3.13 9.24
N PRO A 118 1.39 3.49 8.49
CA PRO A 118 1.52 3.99 7.13
C PRO A 118 2.12 5.40 7.17
N ASN A 119 3.35 5.58 6.68
CA ASN A 119 3.97 6.90 6.68
C ASN A 119 4.86 7.12 5.47
N ASN A 120 4.97 8.39 5.09
CA ASN A 120 5.91 8.85 4.08
C ASN A 120 7.38 8.71 4.54
N ARG A 121 8.30 8.96 3.62
CA ARG A 121 9.74 8.78 3.84
C ARG A 121 10.23 9.65 5.01
N ARG A 122 10.99 9.02 5.93
CA ARG A 122 11.69 9.63 7.08
C ARG A 122 10.89 9.91 8.36
N ALA A 123 9.67 9.37 8.52
CA ALA A 123 8.92 9.50 9.77
C ALA A 123 9.41 8.61 10.94
N GLY A 124 10.46 7.80 10.74
CA GLY A 124 11.03 6.96 11.81
C GLY A 124 10.45 5.54 11.95
N LYS A 125 9.64 5.06 10.99
CA LYS A 125 9.04 3.70 10.99
C LYS A 125 10.05 2.61 11.37
N SER A 126 11.13 2.47 10.60
CA SER A 126 12.15 1.44 10.83
C SER A 126 12.90 1.56 12.15
N THR A 127 12.97 2.76 12.71
CA THR A 127 13.55 2.97 14.04
C THR A 127 12.56 2.56 15.13
N LEU A 128 11.28 2.89 14.96
CA LEU A 128 10.22 2.51 15.88
C LEU A 128 9.99 1.00 15.88
N THR A 129 9.92 0.35 14.71
CA THR A 129 9.75 -1.11 14.60
C THR A 129 10.89 -1.88 15.26
N VAL A 130 12.13 -1.42 15.09
CA VAL A 130 13.30 -2.00 15.78
C VAL A 130 13.20 -1.81 17.29
N SER A 131 12.77 -0.64 17.75
CA SER A 131 12.54 -0.37 19.18
C SER A 131 11.45 -1.27 19.77
N MET A 132 10.34 -1.48 19.04
CA MET A 132 9.27 -2.41 19.40
C MET A 132 9.76 -3.85 19.44
N SER A 133 10.52 -4.25 18.43
CA SER A 133 11.12 -5.58 18.34
C SER A 133 12.02 -5.85 19.55
N ALA A 134 12.83 -4.85 19.95
CA ALA A 134 13.68 -4.90 21.14
C ALA A 134 12.90 -5.03 22.46
N LYS A 135 11.62 -4.64 22.48
CA LYS A 135 10.71 -4.85 23.62
C LYS A 135 9.89 -6.14 23.52
N GLY A 136 10.13 -6.97 22.51
CA GLY A 136 9.50 -8.28 22.35
C GLY A 136 8.16 -8.27 21.61
N TYR A 137 7.77 -7.16 20.98
CA TYR A 137 6.56 -7.13 20.15
C TYR A 137 6.78 -7.88 18.83
N PRO A 138 5.83 -8.72 18.38
CA PRO A 138 5.96 -9.42 17.10
C PRO A 138 5.89 -8.46 15.92
N ILE A 139 6.90 -8.53 15.04
CA ILE A 139 6.99 -7.63 13.88
C ILE A 139 6.51 -8.35 12.63
N PHE A 140 5.34 -7.96 12.13
CA PHE A 140 4.78 -8.55 10.90
C PHE A 140 5.54 -8.07 9.66
N THR A 141 5.96 -6.80 9.67
CA THR A 141 6.74 -6.17 8.60
C THR A 141 7.25 -4.79 9.01
N ASP A 142 8.33 -4.34 8.39
CA ASP A 142 8.84 -2.98 8.48
C ASP A 142 8.55 -2.11 7.24
N ASP A 143 8.18 -2.72 6.11
CA ASP A 143 8.22 -2.06 4.80
C ASP A 143 6.89 -2.19 4.04
N TYR A 144 6.41 -3.41 3.85
CA TYR A 144 5.15 -3.67 3.15
C TYR A 144 4.32 -4.79 3.79
N LEU A 145 3.00 -4.64 3.72
CA LEU A 145 2.01 -5.57 4.25
C LEU A 145 0.98 -5.92 3.19
N SER A 146 0.77 -7.22 2.97
CA SER A 146 -0.39 -7.71 2.20
C SER A 146 -1.58 -7.81 3.15
N LEU A 147 -2.72 -7.23 2.75
CA LEU A 147 -3.98 -7.31 3.48
C LEU A 147 -4.95 -8.20 2.72
N SER A 148 -5.71 -9.00 3.46
CA SER A 148 -6.78 -9.87 2.97
C SER A 148 -7.96 -9.84 3.94
N LEU A 149 -9.07 -10.49 3.61
CA LEU A 149 -10.12 -10.77 4.58
C LEU A 149 -9.84 -12.12 5.26
N ASP A 150 -10.11 -12.20 6.56
CA ASP A 150 -10.23 -13.47 7.26
C ASP A 150 -11.64 -14.09 7.09
N ASP A 151 -11.83 -15.27 7.66
CA ASP A 151 -13.09 -16.02 7.58
C ASP A 151 -14.27 -15.29 8.27
N ASP A 152 -13.96 -14.39 9.21
CA ASP A 152 -14.93 -13.55 9.94
C ASP A 152 -15.14 -12.18 9.29
N MET A 153 -14.57 -11.95 8.10
CA MET A 153 -14.66 -10.71 7.34
C MET A 153 -13.98 -9.51 8.02
N HIS A 154 -12.98 -9.74 8.87
CA HIS A 154 -12.06 -8.68 9.31
C HIS A 154 -10.92 -8.52 8.30
N ILE A 155 -10.45 -7.29 8.16
CA ILE A 155 -9.24 -7.01 7.40
C ILE A 155 -8.05 -7.52 8.22
N SER A 156 -7.29 -8.45 7.63
CA SER A 156 -6.15 -9.11 8.26
C SER A 156 -4.88 -8.90 7.45
N GLY A 157 -3.79 -8.60 8.15
CA GLY A 157 -2.45 -8.49 7.56
C GLY A 157 -1.70 -9.81 7.60
N LYS A 158 -0.87 -10.06 6.58
CA LYS A 158 -0.02 -11.25 6.47
C LYS A 158 1.45 -10.88 6.71
N ALA A 159 2.08 -11.52 7.69
CA ALA A 159 3.50 -11.34 7.97
C ALA A 159 4.36 -11.76 6.77
N ASN A 160 5.48 -11.07 6.56
CA ASN A 160 6.41 -11.41 5.48
C ASN A 160 7.60 -12.26 5.93
N GLY A 161 7.92 -12.31 7.23
CA GLY A 161 9.07 -13.07 7.74
C GLY A 161 10.43 -12.45 7.39
N ILE A 162 10.46 -11.14 7.15
CA ILE A 162 11.68 -10.36 6.86
C ILE A 162 12.07 -9.54 8.07
N LEU A 163 13.35 -9.55 8.44
CA LEU A 163 13.85 -8.76 9.56
C LEU A 163 13.64 -7.24 9.36
N PRO A 164 13.38 -6.49 10.44
CA PRO A 164 13.28 -5.04 10.36
C PRO A 164 14.63 -4.42 9.97
N ARG A 165 14.58 -3.39 9.13
CA ARG A 165 15.77 -2.79 8.51
C ARG A 165 15.91 -1.32 8.91
N ALA A 166 16.66 -1.07 9.98
CA ALA A 166 16.92 0.29 10.43
C ALA A 166 18.11 0.95 9.71
N ARG A 167 17.95 2.25 9.42
CA ARG A 167 19.02 3.08 8.87
C ARG A 167 20.01 3.48 9.95
N LEU A 168 21.28 3.61 9.58
CA LEU A 168 22.37 3.98 10.48
C LEU A 168 22.72 5.47 10.35
N PRO A 169 23.23 6.11 11.43
CA PRO A 169 23.37 5.56 12.79
C PRO A 169 22.01 5.39 13.48
N LEU A 170 21.93 4.49 14.46
CA LEU A 170 20.75 4.37 15.31
C LEU A 170 20.78 5.45 16.40
N PRO A 171 19.61 5.90 16.90
CA PRO A 171 19.57 6.70 18.12
C PRO A 171 20.11 5.92 19.32
N ASN A 172 20.84 6.58 20.23
CA ASN A 172 21.40 5.94 21.44
C ASN A 172 20.33 5.20 22.25
N SER A 173 19.13 5.77 22.38
CA SER A 173 18.01 5.17 23.09
C SER A 173 17.60 3.80 22.51
N VAL A 174 17.76 3.61 21.20
CA VAL A 174 17.50 2.33 20.52
C VAL A 174 18.70 1.41 20.65
N GLU A 175 19.93 1.91 20.56
CA GLU A 175 21.14 1.11 20.80
C GLU A 175 21.16 0.50 22.22
N ASP A 176 20.76 1.28 23.23
CA ASP A 176 20.65 0.84 24.62
C ASP A 176 19.60 -0.26 24.78
N LEU A 177 18.47 -0.18 24.06
CA LEU A 177 17.44 -1.23 24.06
C LEU A 177 17.96 -2.51 23.42
N LEU A 178 18.66 -2.40 22.29
CA LEU A 178 19.21 -3.57 21.60
C LEU A 178 20.30 -4.26 22.43
N ALA A 179 21.14 -3.50 23.14
CA ALA A 179 22.17 -4.04 24.01
C ALA A 179 21.61 -4.86 25.19
N GLN A 180 20.35 -4.64 25.57
CA GLN A 180 19.70 -5.33 26.69
C GLN A 180 19.07 -6.67 26.32
N GLY A 181 18.90 -6.98 25.02
CA GLY A 181 18.12 -8.16 24.64
C GLY A 181 18.32 -8.71 23.23
N THR A 182 19.13 -8.09 22.37
CA THR A 182 19.33 -8.53 20.98
C THR A 182 20.62 -9.31 20.80
N ASP A 183 20.53 -10.43 20.09
CA ASP A 183 21.69 -11.15 19.57
C ASP A 183 22.23 -10.45 18.30
N LEU A 184 22.95 -9.35 18.49
CA LEU A 184 23.48 -8.53 17.40
C LEU A 184 24.43 -9.30 16.46
N ASP A 185 24.97 -10.45 16.86
CA ASP A 185 25.82 -11.29 16.02
C ASP A 185 25.04 -11.91 14.86
N LYS A 186 23.71 -12.04 14.99
CA LYS A 186 22.82 -12.48 13.91
C LYS A 186 22.34 -11.32 13.02
N SER A 187 22.64 -10.08 13.39
CA SER A 187 22.27 -8.90 12.60
C SER A 187 23.26 -8.69 11.47
N VAL A 188 22.76 -8.28 10.29
CA VAL A 188 23.61 -8.04 9.11
C VAL A 188 23.36 -6.66 8.55
N GLY A 189 24.41 -5.96 8.13
CA GLY A 189 24.28 -4.60 7.65
C GLY A 189 25.45 -4.12 6.81
N ASN A 190 25.30 -2.90 6.33
CA ASN A 190 26.32 -2.16 5.61
C ASN A 190 26.49 -0.77 6.26
N LYS A 191 27.12 0.18 5.57
CA LYS A 191 27.28 1.56 6.07
C LYS A 191 25.97 2.36 6.16
N GLN A 192 24.91 1.94 5.48
CA GLN A 192 23.65 2.67 5.33
C GLN A 192 22.55 2.16 6.28
N TYR A 193 22.45 0.85 6.47
CA TYR A 193 21.40 0.22 7.26
C TYR A 193 21.83 -1.17 7.77
N ARG A 194 21.10 -1.65 8.77
CA ARG A 194 21.25 -2.97 9.39
C ARG A 194 19.89 -3.64 9.47
N TYR A 195 19.83 -4.90 9.03
CA TYR A 195 18.76 -5.84 9.38
C TYR A 195 19.05 -6.38 10.76
N ILE A 196 18.11 -6.18 11.68
CA ILE A 196 18.32 -6.44 13.09
C ILE A 196 17.63 -7.74 13.45
N ALA A 197 18.43 -8.71 13.90
CA ALA A 197 18.03 -10.09 14.14
C ALA A 197 18.39 -10.54 15.56
N PRO A 198 17.66 -11.54 16.10
CA PRO A 198 16.24 -11.77 15.96
C PRO A 198 15.50 -11.44 17.25
N PHE A 199 14.27 -10.96 17.09
CA PHE A 199 13.18 -11.05 18.06
C PHE A 199 11.98 -11.70 17.36
N ASP A 200 10.87 -11.88 18.09
CA ASP A 200 9.66 -12.55 17.61
C ASP A 200 9.23 -12.06 16.21
N LEU A 201 9.54 -12.89 15.21
CA LEU A 201 9.32 -12.62 13.80
C LEU A 201 8.35 -13.70 13.31
N PRO A 202 7.06 -13.38 13.19
CA PRO A 202 6.08 -14.32 12.69
C PRO A 202 6.48 -14.84 11.31
N PRO A 203 6.39 -16.16 11.05
CA PRO A 203 6.73 -16.72 9.76
C PRO A 203 5.78 -16.20 8.69
N HIS A 204 6.26 -16.16 7.45
CA HIS A 204 5.49 -15.81 6.28
C HIS A 204 4.18 -16.59 6.23
N GLY A 205 3.07 -15.88 5.98
CA GLY A 205 1.74 -16.49 5.97
C GLY A 205 0.98 -16.36 7.28
N THR A 206 1.64 -16.02 8.39
CA THR A 206 0.95 -15.71 9.66
C THR A 206 0.02 -14.52 9.46
N LYS A 207 -1.24 -14.66 9.89
CA LYS A 207 -2.28 -13.62 9.76
C LYS A 207 -2.64 -13.03 11.11
N CYS A 208 -2.96 -11.75 11.15
CA CYS A 208 -3.49 -11.08 12.33
C CYS A 208 -4.45 -9.93 11.89
N PRO A 209 -5.62 -9.77 12.56
CA PRO A 209 -6.57 -8.72 12.22
C PRO A 209 -5.98 -7.33 12.47
N VAL A 210 -6.33 -6.38 11.60
CA VAL A 210 -5.93 -4.98 11.75
C VAL A 210 -6.78 -4.32 12.84
N GLY A 211 -6.12 -3.81 13.88
CA GLY A 211 -6.76 -3.16 15.02
C GLY A 211 -6.71 -1.64 15.00
N ALA A 212 -5.65 -1.03 14.45
CA ALA A 212 -5.51 0.42 14.40
C ALA A 212 -4.56 0.90 13.30
N ILE A 213 -4.68 2.20 12.96
CA ILE A 213 -3.74 2.93 12.11
C ILE A 213 -3.11 4.06 12.91
N VAL A 214 -1.77 4.15 12.90
CA VAL A 214 -1.00 5.18 13.60
C VAL A 214 -0.04 5.88 12.64
N PHE A 215 -0.36 7.13 12.29
CA PHE A 215 0.55 8.02 11.58
C PHE A 215 1.64 8.51 12.53
N LEU A 216 2.87 8.61 12.04
CA LEU A 216 4.03 9.00 12.84
C LEU A 216 4.38 10.45 12.52
N ASP A 217 4.46 11.27 13.56
CA ASP A 217 4.85 12.66 13.47
C ASP A 217 5.98 12.93 14.47
N ARG A 218 7.21 12.68 13.99
CA ARG A 218 8.40 12.77 14.80
C ARG A 218 9.02 14.16 14.71
N ALA A 219 9.20 14.82 15.85
CA ALA A 219 9.91 16.10 15.95
C ALA A 219 10.80 16.15 17.20
N GLU A 220 11.93 16.86 17.11
CA GLU A 220 12.83 17.03 18.25
C GLU A 220 12.14 17.79 19.39
N GLY A 221 12.30 17.33 20.63
CA GLY A 221 11.68 17.93 21.81
C GLY A 221 10.16 17.75 21.90
N GLU A 222 9.54 17.02 20.97
CA GLU A 222 8.12 16.71 20.99
C GLU A 222 7.77 15.72 22.11
N SER A 223 6.66 16.00 22.80
CA SER A 223 6.14 15.12 23.85
C SER A 223 5.37 13.94 23.26
N THR A 224 5.56 12.74 23.81
CA THR A 224 4.89 11.54 23.31
C THR A 224 3.39 11.56 23.64
N ARG A 225 2.55 11.55 22.60
CA ARG A 225 1.08 11.47 22.74
C ARG A 225 0.41 10.99 21.46
N LEU A 226 -0.83 10.52 21.59
CA LEU A 226 -1.71 10.18 20.48
C LEU A 226 -2.80 11.26 20.31
N GLU A 227 -3.04 11.64 19.05
CA GLU A 227 -4.11 12.54 18.63
C GLU A 227 -5.00 11.84 17.60
N SER A 228 -6.32 12.05 17.62
CA SER A 228 -7.20 11.52 16.57
C SER A 228 -6.92 12.20 15.23
N VAL A 229 -7.03 11.45 14.15
CA VAL A 229 -6.88 11.95 12.77
C VAL A 229 -8.23 11.98 12.08
N ASP A 230 -8.41 12.98 11.24
CA ASP A 230 -9.60 13.09 10.40
C ASP A 230 -9.68 11.90 9.41
N PRO A 231 -10.83 11.21 9.30
CA PRO A 231 -10.99 10.10 8.36
C PRO A 231 -10.71 10.47 6.90
N ASP A 232 -10.95 11.72 6.51
CA ASP A 232 -10.80 12.19 5.12
C ASP A 232 -9.32 12.35 4.77
N GLU A 233 -8.51 12.89 5.69
CA GLU A 233 -7.04 12.91 5.56
C GLU A 233 -6.48 11.48 5.47
N THR A 234 -7.13 10.53 6.15
CA THR A 234 -6.67 9.15 6.25
C THR A 234 -6.76 8.43 4.90
N ILE A 235 -7.89 8.53 4.19
CA ILE A 235 -8.08 7.79 2.92
C ILE A 235 -7.06 8.22 1.87
N ASP A 236 -6.81 9.52 1.73
CA ASP A 236 -5.83 10.03 0.77
C ASP A 236 -4.41 9.52 1.08
N ASN A 237 -4.04 9.48 2.37
CA ASN A 237 -2.77 8.93 2.81
C ASN A 237 -2.68 7.41 2.54
N LEU A 238 -3.74 6.65 2.84
CA LEU A 238 -3.77 5.21 2.61
C LEU A 238 -3.76 4.85 1.12
N LEU A 239 -4.49 5.59 0.29
CA LEU A 239 -4.45 5.44 -1.18
C LEU A 239 -3.04 5.63 -1.71
N TYR A 240 -2.30 6.61 -1.18
CA TYR A 240 -0.90 6.83 -1.56
C TYR A 240 0.03 5.69 -1.11
N GLN A 241 -0.24 5.03 0.02
CA GLN A 241 0.55 3.88 0.48
C GLN A 241 0.16 2.56 -0.20
N ASN A 242 -1.03 2.43 -0.76
CA ASN A 242 -1.43 1.23 -1.50
C ASN A 242 -0.72 1.21 -2.85
N PHE A 243 0.15 0.24 -3.06
CA PHE A 243 0.83 0.02 -4.34
C PHE A 243 0.28 -1.19 -5.10
N GLY A 244 -0.63 -1.97 -4.50
CA GLY A 244 -1.37 -3.04 -5.18
C GLY A 244 -2.31 -2.45 -6.24
N ARG A 245 -2.20 -2.92 -7.48
CA ARG A 245 -2.99 -2.43 -8.63
C ARG A 245 -3.77 -3.53 -9.36
N HIS A 246 -3.73 -4.74 -8.82
CA HIS A 246 -4.42 -5.91 -9.37
C HIS A 246 -5.89 -5.97 -8.95
N VAL A 247 -6.27 -5.26 -7.88
CA VAL A 247 -7.65 -5.20 -7.37
C VAL A 247 -8.42 -4.02 -7.95
N HIS A 248 -9.70 -4.25 -8.26
CA HIS A 248 -10.65 -3.23 -8.69
C HIS A 248 -10.62 -2.02 -7.74
N SER A 249 -10.42 -0.83 -8.28
CA SER A 249 -10.20 0.40 -7.51
C SER A 249 -11.38 0.75 -6.59
N GLY A 250 -12.61 0.42 -6.98
CA GLY A 250 -13.79 0.51 -6.10
C GLY A 250 -13.74 -0.43 -4.88
N VAL A 251 -13.19 -1.64 -5.02
CA VAL A 251 -12.94 -2.55 -3.90
C VAL A 251 -11.84 -1.99 -3.00
N THR A 252 -10.75 -1.52 -3.59
CA THR A 252 -9.67 -0.84 -2.88
C THR A 252 -10.23 0.32 -2.04
N LEU A 253 -11.04 1.19 -2.65
CA LEU A 253 -11.67 2.32 -1.99
C LEU A 253 -12.62 1.90 -0.86
N ALA A 254 -13.42 0.85 -1.06
CA ALA A 254 -14.31 0.31 -0.03
C ALA A 254 -13.52 -0.15 1.21
N LEU A 255 -12.44 -0.93 0.99
CA LEU A 255 -11.58 -1.42 2.08
C LEU A 255 -10.88 -0.28 2.82
N LEU A 256 -10.29 0.68 2.10
CA LEU A 256 -9.60 1.82 2.71
C LEU A 256 -10.56 2.75 3.46
N SER A 257 -11.75 2.99 2.91
CA SER A 257 -12.82 3.74 3.59
C SER A 257 -13.29 3.03 4.84
N HIS A 258 -13.46 1.69 4.79
CA HIS A 258 -13.79 0.90 5.96
C HIS A 258 -12.74 1.07 7.06
N MET A 259 -11.46 0.93 6.72
CA MET A 259 -10.36 1.12 7.68
C MET A 259 -10.36 2.53 8.28
N ALA A 260 -10.49 3.58 7.46
CA ALA A 260 -10.46 4.97 7.92
C ALA A 260 -11.64 5.34 8.82
N MET A 261 -12.82 4.75 8.56
CA MET A 261 -14.06 5.11 9.28
C MET A 261 -14.37 4.21 10.48
N LYS A 262 -13.79 3.00 10.55
CA LYS A 262 -14.16 1.98 11.55
C LYS A 262 -13.03 1.58 12.49
N LEU A 263 -11.78 1.83 12.13
CA LEU A 263 -10.65 1.60 13.03
C LEU A 263 -10.28 2.90 13.77
N PRO A 264 -9.68 2.79 14.97
CA PRO A 264 -8.92 3.89 15.55
C PRO A 264 -7.84 4.37 14.57
N VAL A 265 -7.94 5.64 14.17
CA VAL A 265 -6.93 6.31 13.35
C VAL A 265 -6.30 7.44 14.16
N LEU A 266 -5.01 7.29 14.44
CA LEU A 266 -4.29 8.13 15.38
C LEU A 266 -3.03 8.71 14.76
N LYS A 267 -2.54 9.80 15.32
CA LYS A 267 -1.26 10.44 15.02
C LYS A 267 -0.42 10.42 16.28
N LEU A 268 0.71 9.72 16.22
CA LEU A 268 1.69 9.67 17.28
C LEU A 268 2.68 10.82 17.11
N LYS A 269 2.59 11.78 18.02
CA LYS A 269 3.58 12.84 18.21
C LYS A 269 4.66 12.29 19.13
N TYR A 270 5.94 12.39 18.76
CA TYR A 270 7.03 11.89 19.61
C TYR A 270 8.41 12.42 19.17
N ALA A 271 9.38 12.42 20.08
CA ALA A 271 10.78 12.66 19.76
C ALA A 271 11.61 11.36 19.71
N GLU A 272 11.43 10.52 20.73
CA GLU A 272 12.25 9.34 21.00
C GLU A 272 11.50 8.02 20.76
N ALA A 273 12.11 7.11 19.99
CA ALA A 273 11.47 5.85 19.62
C ALA A 273 11.23 4.93 20.83
N ALA A 274 12.12 4.93 21.82
CA ALA A 274 12.00 4.13 23.03
C ALA A 274 10.82 4.56 23.92
N GLU A 275 10.59 5.87 24.03
CA GLU A 275 9.47 6.44 24.75
C GLU A 275 8.15 6.15 24.01
N ALA A 276 8.11 6.41 22.70
CA ALA A 276 7.00 6.05 21.83
C ALA A 276 6.64 4.56 21.91
N THR A 277 7.64 3.67 21.99
CA THR A 277 7.44 2.23 22.15
C THR A 277 6.73 1.89 23.45
N SER A 278 7.18 2.48 24.56
CA SER A 278 6.57 2.23 25.88
C SER A 278 5.14 2.78 25.92
N TYR A 279 4.94 3.99 25.40
CA TYR A 279 3.63 4.64 25.35
C TYR A 279 2.60 3.86 24.52
N LEU A 280 2.97 3.43 23.31
CA LEU A 280 2.10 2.61 22.46
C LEU A 280 1.82 1.25 23.07
N GLY A 281 2.82 0.64 23.72
CA GLY A 281 2.65 -0.62 24.44
C GLY A 281 1.64 -0.53 25.58
N GLU A 282 1.68 0.56 26.35
CA GLU A 282 0.68 0.84 27.38
C GLU A 282 -0.70 1.12 26.76
N TYR A 283 -0.77 1.96 25.73
CA TYR A 283 -2.02 2.34 25.08
C TYR A 283 -2.75 1.14 24.45
N PHE A 284 -2.02 0.23 23.79
CA PHE A 284 -2.57 -0.97 23.16
C PHE A 284 -2.43 -2.23 24.02
N SER A 285 -2.17 -2.07 25.32
CA SER A 285 -2.14 -3.20 26.26
C SER A 285 -3.52 -3.87 26.39
N GLU A 286 -4.59 -3.12 26.16
CA GLU A 286 -5.97 -3.59 26.09
C GLU A 286 -6.71 -2.90 24.94
N TRP A 287 -7.63 -3.63 24.30
CA TRP A 287 -8.46 -3.10 23.22
C TRP A 287 -9.87 -2.81 23.74
N THR A 288 -10.28 -1.55 23.72
CA THR A 288 -11.62 -1.13 24.18
C THR A 288 -12.69 -1.30 23.11
N GLU A 289 -12.31 -1.20 21.83
CA GLU A 289 -13.20 -1.30 20.69
C GLU A 289 -13.28 -2.75 20.17
N GLU A 290 -14.47 -3.16 19.72
CA GLU A 290 -14.64 -4.42 18.99
C GLU A 290 -13.96 -4.33 17.61
N LEU A 291 -13.48 -5.47 17.10
CA LEU A 291 -12.94 -5.53 15.74
C LEU A 291 -14.05 -5.28 14.72
N PRO A 292 -13.92 -4.27 13.84
CA PRO A 292 -14.94 -4.00 12.85
C PRO A 292 -14.94 -5.08 11.76
N ARG A 293 -16.14 -5.54 11.41
CA ARG A 293 -16.38 -6.44 10.28
C ARG A 293 -16.76 -5.64 9.06
N LEU A 294 -16.30 -6.09 7.89
CA LEU A 294 -16.70 -5.49 6.63
C LEU A 294 -18.23 -5.52 6.48
N ASP A 295 -18.81 -4.43 5.97
CA ASP A 295 -20.25 -4.39 5.75
C ASP A 295 -20.67 -5.32 4.60
N ALA A 296 -21.94 -5.73 4.60
CA ALA A 296 -22.45 -6.69 3.62
C ALA A 296 -22.40 -6.15 2.18
N ALA A 297 -22.46 -4.83 1.99
CA ALA A 297 -22.43 -4.21 0.67
C ALA A 297 -21.03 -4.24 0.08
N ASP A 298 -20.02 -3.87 0.86
CA ASP A 298 -18.60 -3.92 0.52
C ASP A 298 -18.15 -5.38 0.35
N ALA A 299 -18.64 -6.31 1.17
CA ALA A 299 -18.40 -7.76 0.99
C ALA A 299 -18.93 -8.27 -0.36
N LYS A 300 -20.15 -7.87 -0.74
CA LYS A 300 -20.74 -8.22 -2.04
C LYS A 300 -19.98 -7.58 -3.20
N LEU A 301 -19.48 -6.36 -3.02
CA LEU A 301 -18.66 -5.68 -4.02
C LEU A 301 -17.36 -6.45 -4.29
N ILE A 302 -16.67 -6.90 -3.24
CA ILE A 302 -15.45 -7.71 -3.34
C ILE A 302 -15.71 -9.00 -4.12
N GLN A 303 -16.83 -9.67 -3.86
CA GLN A 303 -17.18 -10.94 -4.52
C GLN A 303 -17.59 -10.77 -6.00
N SER A 304 -18.08 -9.59 -6.40
CA SER A 304 -18.72 -9.39 -7.71
C SER A 304 -17.80 -8.77 -8.77
N LYS A 305 -16.64 -8.23 -8.39
CA LYS A 305 -15.77 -7.47 -9.30
C LYS A 305 -14.42 -8.17 -9.48
N SER A 306 -14.38 -9.18 -10.36
CA SER A 306 -13.16 -9.70 -10.97
C SER A 306 -13.10 -9.31 -12.44
N GLU A 307 -12.08 -8.52 -12.79
CA GLU A 307 -11.59 -8.24 -14.15
C GLU A 307 -12.53 -7.57 -15.18
N GLY A 308 -11.98 -6.55 -15.86
CA GLY A 308 -12.58 -5.93 -17.04
C GLY A 308 -11.55 -5.25 -17.92
N VAL A 309 -11.55 -5.54 -19.22
CA VAL A 309 -10.67 -4.91 -20.21
C VAL A 309 -11.12 -3.45 -20.46
N PRO A 310 -10.21 -2.48 -20.61
CA PRO A 310 -10.58 -1.08 -20.83
C PRO A 310 -11.31 -0.82 -22.15
N PRO A 311 -12.39 -0.03 -22.13
CA PRO A 311 -12.70 0.79 -23.29
C PRO A 311 -11.64 1.90 -23.42
N VAL A 312 -11.29 2.24 -24.67
CA VAL A 312 -10.45 3.41 -24.97
C VAL A 312 -11.18 4.66 -24.47
N PRO A 313 -10.52 5.58 -23.71
CA PRO A 313 -11.18 6.77 -23.21
C PRO A 313 -11.75 7.58 -24.39
N PRO A 314 -13.07 7.86 -24.42
CA PRO A 314 -13.66 8.61 -25.50
C PRO A 314 -13.17 10.07 -25.47
N ARG A 315 -13.10 10.70 -26.64
CA ARG A 315 -12.83 12.13 -26.73
C ARG A 315 -14.09 12.89 -26.30
N PHE A 316 -13.94 13.89 -25.44
CA PHE A 316 -15.03 14.77 -25.04
C PHE A 316 -15.56 15.57 -26.25
N ASP A 317 -16.89 15.62 -26.37
CA ASP A 317 -17.63 16.29 -27.45
C ASP A 317 -18.73 17.16 -26.82
N PRO A 318 -18.58 18.49 -26.78
CA PRO A 318 -19.49 19.38 -26.04
C PRO A 318 -20.93 19.39 -26.58
N GLU A 319 -21.15 18.91 -27.80
CA GLU A 319 -22.47 18.87 -28.46
C GLU A 319 -23.31 17.65 -28.05
N LYS A 320 -22.73 16.72 -27.28
CA LYS A 320 -23.42 15.50 -26.83
C LYS A 320 -23.89 15.62 -25.38
N PRO A 321 -25.04 15.01 -25.03
CA PRO A 321 -25.39 14.81 -23.64
C PRO A 321 -24.44 13.77 -23.00
N TYR A 322 -24.12 13.99 -21.73
CA TYR A 322 -23.31 13.08 -20.93
C TYR A 322 -24.09 12.57 -19.72
N ALA A 323 -23.78 11.35 -19.29
CA ALA A 323 -24.25 10.78 -18.02
C ALA A 323 -23.07 10.17 -17.27
N ALA A 324 -23.20 10.02 -15.96
CA ALA A 324 -22.36 9.14 -15.16
C ALA A 324 -22.41 7.72 -15.74
N ARG A 325 -21.24 7.08 -15.88
CA ARG A 325 -21.19 5.74 -16.47
C ARG A 325 -21.87 4.74 -15.56
N ASP A 326 -22.69 3.87 -16.16
CA ASP A 326 -23.31 2.78 -15.43
C ASP A 326 -22.24 1.88 -14.78
N GLY A 327 -22.47 1.54 -13.51
CA GLY A 327 -21.52 0.77 -12.69
C GLY A 327 -20.36 1.57 -12.08
N ALA A 328 -20.29 2.90 -12.26
CA ALA A 328 -19.37 3.74 -11.49
C ALA A 328 -19.74 3.67 -9.99
N LEU A 329 -18.75 3.55 -9.12
CA LEU A 329 -18.98 3.38 -7.69
C LEU A 329 -18.65 4.66 -6.95
N LEU A 330 -19.64 5.20 -6.24
CA LEU A 330 -19.50 6.35 -5.38
C LEU A 330 -19.37 5.89 -3.93
N LYS A 331 -18.32 6.36 -3.23
CA LYS A 331 -18.14 6.14 -1.79
C LYS A 331 -17.96 7.49 -1.12
N ARG A 332 -18.66 7.68 -0.01
CA ARG A 332 -18.50 8.84 0.87
C ARG A 332 -17.71 8.43 2.11
N ALA A 333 -16.79 9.30 2.49
CA ALA A 333 -16.09 9.25 3.77
C ALA A 333 -16.04 10.67 4.29
N GLY A 334 -16.51 10.89 5.51
CA GLY A 334 -16.70 12.24 6.05
C GLY A 334 -17.45 13.15 5.08
N GLU A 335 -16.82 14.27 4.71
CA GLU A 335 -17.34 15.24 3.74
C GLU A 335 -16.80 15.00 2.31
N GLN A 336 -15.84 14.09 2.15
CA GLN A 336 -15.26 13.76 0.85
C GLN A 336 -16.10 12.72 0.10
N THR A 337 -16.15 12.91 -1.22
CA THR A 337 -16.74 11.95 -2.14
C THR A 337 -15.68 11.41 -3.08
N TYR A 338 -15.61 10.10 -3.19
CA TYR A 338 -14.73 9.39 -4.09
C TYR A 338 -15.53 8.61 -5.12
N VAL A 339 -15.05 8.58 -6.36
CA VAL A 339 -15.67 7.81 -7.44
C VAL A 339 -14.65 6.92 -8.12
N SER A 340 -15.00 5.66 -8.34
CA SER A 340 -14.24 4.75 -9.21
C SER A 340 -14.97 4.46 -10.52
N ASP A 341 -14.21 4.27 -11.60
CA ASP A 341 -14.79 3.82 -12.87
C ASP A 341 -15.34 2.39 -12.76
N PRO A 342 -16.27 1.99 -13.65
CA PRO A 342 -16.90 0.67 -13.61
C PRO A 342 -15.94 -0.51 -13.75
N GLU A 343 -14.79 -0.28 -14.38
CA GLU A 343 -13.73 -1.27 -14.56
C GLU A 343 -12.69 -1.26 -13.43
N GLY A 344 -12.77 -0.31 -12.50
CA GLY A 344 -11.95 -0.28 -11.31
C GLY A 344 -10.47 0.04 -11.55
N ARG A 345 -10.14 0.94 -12.47
CA ARG A 345 -8.75 1.34 -12.74
C ARG A 345 -8.38 2.69 -12.13
N THR A 346 -9.38 3.53 -11.92
CA THR A 346 -9.24 4.89 -11.47
C THR A 346 -10.08 5.06 -10.21
N VAL A 347 -9.55 5.81 -9.25
CA VAL A 347 -10.32 6.45 -8.18
C VAL A 347 -9.99 7.92 -8.24
N VAL A 348 -11.02 8.77 -8.17
CA VAL A 348 -10.86 10.21 -8.05
C VAL A 348 -11.59 10.71 -6.82
N ARG A 349 -11.03 11.74 -6.17
CA ARG A 349 -11.72 12.54 -5.18
C ARG A 349 -12.45 13.67 -5.89
N LEU A 350 -13.73 13.86 -5.60
CA LEU A 350 -14.54 14.93 -6.15
C LEU A 350 -14.52 16.13 -5.19
N ASP A 351 -14.07 17.28 -5.69
CA ASP A 351 -14.29 18.56 -5.01
C ASP A 351 -15.79 18.94 -5.02
N PRO A 352 -16.24 19.95 -4.25
CA PRO A 352 -17.66 20.29 -4.16
C PRO A 352 -18.33 20.60 -5.51
N LEU A 353 -17.61 21.21 -6.44
CA LEU A 353 -18.14 21.50 -7.79
C LEU A 353 -18.31 20.20 -8.58
N ALA A 354 -17.31 19.32 -8.52
CA ALA A 354 -17.36 18.01 -9.16
C ALA A 354 -18.45 17.10 -8.57
N GLN A 355 -18.71 17.18 -7.27
CA GLN A 355 -19.84 16.48 -6.63
C GLN A 355 -21.20 16.98 -7.16
N THR A 356 -21.33 18.29 -7.33
CA THR A 356 -22.55 18.90 -7.87
C THR A 356 -22.79 18.47 -9.31
N ILE A 357 -21.75 18.57 -10.16
CA ILE A 357 -21.83 18.11 -11.56
C ILE A 357 -22.11 16.61 -11.62
N TRP A 358 -21.47 15.81 -10.77
CA TRP A 358 -21.72 14.37 -10.71
C TRP A 358 -23.19 14.07 -10.43
N ALA A 359 -23.81 14.74 -9.45
CA ALA A 359 -25.22 14.57 -9.12
C ALA A 359 -26.14 15.00 -10.27
N ILE A 360 -25.81 16.06 -11.00
CA ILE A 360 -26.56 16.49 -12.20
C ILE A 360 -26.49 15.42 -13.30
N LEU A 361 -25.32 14.79 -13.47
CA LEU A 361 -25.08 13.78 -14.51
C LEU A 361 -25.57 12.37 -14.13
N GLU A 362 -26.25 12.19 -13.00
CA GLU A 362 -26.99 10.94 -12.76
C GLU A 362 -28.04 10.69 -13.87
N ASP A 363 -28.56 11.78 -14.45
CA ASP A 363 -29.37 11.76 -15.66
C ASP A 363 -28.57 12.31 -16.86
N PRO A 364 -28.79 11.79 -18.09
CA PRO A 364 -28.14 12.31 -19.29
C PRO A 364 -28.43 13.80 -19.53
N MET A 365 -27.39 14.64 -19.52
CA MET A 365 -27.55 16.09 -19.64
C MET A 365 -26.53 16.73 -20.60
N PRO A 366 -26.96 17.66 -21.50
CA PRO A 366 -26.05 18.50 -22.28
C PRO A 366 -25.27 19.48 -21.42
N MET A 367 -24.00 19.74 -21.78
CA MET A 367 -23.14 20.68 -21.04
C MET A 367 -23.76 22.07 -20.87
N ALA A 368 -24.48 22.57 -21.88
CA ALA A 368 -25.14 23.88 -21.81
C ALA A 368 -26.19 23.95 -20.69
N GLU A 369 -26.91 22.86 -20.44
CA GLU A 369 -27.92 22.77 -19.39
C GLU A 369 -27.26 22.64 -18.01
N VAL A 370 -26.17 21.87 -17.90
CA VAL A 370 -25.34 21.82 -16.69
C VAL A 370 -24.83 23.22 -16.32
N ILE A 371 -24.30 23.98 -17.27
CA ILE A 371 -23.85 25.37 -17.06
C ILE A 371 -25.02 26.26 -16.60
N SER A 372 -26.22 26.07 -17.16
CA SER A 372 -27.40 26.82 -16.74
C SER A 372 -27.76 26.55 -15.28
N ILE A 373 -27.82 25.28 -14.87
CA ILE A 373 -28.12 24.87 -13.49
C ILE A 373 -27.06 25.43 -12.52
N LEU A 374 -25.78 25.32 -12.87
CA LEU A 374 -24.69 25.84 -12.02
C LEU A 374 -24.73 27.37 -11.93
N THR A 375 -25.09 28.07 -13.01
CA THR A 375 -25.24 29.53 -12.99
C THR A 375 -26.37 29.97 -12.06
N GLU A 376 -27.46 29.21 -11.98
CA GLU A 376 -28.55 29.45 -11.05
C GLU A 376 -28.15 29.15 -9.60
N ALA A 377 -27.37 28.08 -9.38
CA ALA A 377 -26.88 27.69 -8.06
C ALA A 377 -25.81 28.65 -7.49
N PHE A 378 -25.04 29.32 -8.36
CA PHE A 378 -23.96 30.23 -7.98
C PHE A 378 -24.13 31.63 -8.62
N PRO A 379 -25.16 32.41 -8.20
CA PRO A 379 -25.52 33.67 -8.85
C PRO A 379 -24.45 34.77 -8.74
N ASP A 380 -23.56 34.68 -7.75
CA ASP A 380 -22.48 35.65 -7.51
C ASP A 380 -21.21 35.37 -8.35
N ALA A 381 -21.14 34.23 -9.05
CA ALA A 381 -20.00 33.85 -9.88
C ALA A 381 -20.18 34.28 -11.36
N PRO A 382 -19.11 34.75 -12.05
CA PRO A 382 -19.20 35.11 -13.46
C PRO A 382 -19.55 33.91 -14.34
N LYS A 383 -20.57 34.04 -15.21
CA LYS A 383 -21.05 32.97 -16.10
C LYS A 383 -19.96 32.37 -16.98
N ASP A 384 -19.09 33.21 -17.54
CA ASP A 384 -17.99 32.76 -18.40
C ASP A 384 -17.03 31.83 -17.65
N LYS A 385 -16.74 32.15 -16.37
CA LYS A 385 -15.90 31.32 -15.51
C LYS A 385 -16.56 29.99 -15.17
N ILE A 386 -17.86 29.98 -14.86
CA ILE A 386 -18.62 28.73 -14.65
C ILE A 386 -18.54 27.85 -15.90
N GLY A 387 -18.69 28.44 -17.09
CA GLY A 387 -18.59 27.73 -18.36
C GLY A 387 -17.20 27.10 -18.58
N GLU A 388 -16.13 27.85 -18.36
CA GLU A 388 -14.75 27.37 -18.49
C GLU A 388 -14.45 26.22 -17.50
N ASP A 389 -14.78 26.41 -16.22
CA ASP A 389 -14.54 25.43 -15.17
C ASP A 389 -15.36 24.14 -15.41
N THR A 390 -16.62 24.27 -15.82
CA THR A 390 -17.49 23.13 -16.15
C THR A 390 -16.95 22.34 -17.34
N LEU A 391 -16.51 23.02 -18.39
CA LEU A 391 -15.94 22.39 -19.59
C LEU A 391 -14.67 21.60 -19.25
N GLU A 392 -13.73 22.20 -18.51
CA GLU A 392 -12.49 21.53 -18.13
C GLU A 392 -12.73 20.33 -17.20
N LEU A 393 -13.70 20.45 -16.29
CA LEU A 393 -14.10 19.38 -15.38
C LEU A 393 -14.78 18.22 -16.11
N MET A 394 -15.75 18.46 -17.00
CA MET A 394 -16.38 17.40 -17.79
C MET A 394 -15.38 16.71 -18.73
N LYS A 395 -14.46 17.47 -19.37
CA LYS A 395 -13.34 16.89 -20.13
C LYS A 395 -12.46 15.99 -19.25
N TRP A 396 -12.20 16.39 -18.02
CA TRP A 396 -11.41 15.61 -17.08
C TRP A 396 -12.14 14.33 -16.65
N LEU A 397 -13.42 14.40 -16.28
CA LEU A 397 -14.25 13.24 -15.93
C LEU A 397 -14.36 12.24 -17.10
N CYS A 398 -14.52 12.73 -18.32
CA CYS A 398 -14.55 11.90 -19.54
C CYS A 398 -13.20 11.21 -19.80
N ARG A 399 -12.08 11.94 -19.66
CA ARG A 399 -10.71 11.35 -19.74
C ARG A 399 -10.46 10.29 -18.66
N LYS A 400 -11.08 10.43 -17.50
CA LYS A 400 -11.03 9.45 -16.40
C LYS A 400 -12.01 8.29 -16.59
N ALA A 401 -12.77 8.27 -17.69
CA ALA A 401 -13.78 7.27 -17.99
C ALA A 401 -14.82 7.12 -16.87
N LEU A 402 -15.26 8.25 -16.28
CA LEU A 402 -16.27 8.30 -15.22
C LEU A 402 -17.64 8.74 -15.75
N ILE A 403 -17.66 9.52 -16.84
CA ILE A 403 -18.86 9.90 -17.57
C ILE A 403 -18.74 9.44 -19.03
N GLU A 404 -19.87 9.21 -19.69
CA GLU A 404 -19.92 8.83 -21.10
C GLU A 404 -20.95 9.63 -21.88
N ALA A 405 -20.70 9.78 -23.18
CA ALA A 405 -21.64 10.44 -24.07
C ALA A 405 -22.81 9.49 -24.32
N VAL A 406 -24.03 9.97 -24.10
CA VAL A 406 -25.24 9.20 -24.38
C VAL A 406 -25.62 9.41 -25.84
N PRO A 407 -25.88 8.34 -26.62
CA PRO A 407 -26.38 8.49 -27.97
C PRO A 407 -27.68 9.28 -27.94
N VAL A 408 -27.74 10.40 -28.67
CA VAL A 408 -29.02 11.08 -28.91
C VAL A 408 -29.83 10.11 -29.77
N SER A 409 -30.85 9.48 -29.19
CA SER A 409 -31.78 8.67 -29.98
C SER A 409 -32.31 9.57 -31.09
N PRO A 410 -32.25 9.18 -32.38
CA PRO A 410 -32.98 9.91 -33.39
C PRO A 410 -34.43 9.96 -32.92
N ALA A 411 -34.97 11.16 -32.79
CA ALA A 411 -36.37 11.33 -32.41
C ALA A 411 -37.21 10.43 -33.31
N ASP A 412 -38.03 9.55 -32.71
CA ASP A 412 -39.02 8.81 -33.47
C ASP A 412 -39.87 9.85 -34.24
N PRO A 413 -39.96 9.73 -35.58
CA PRO A 413 -40.56 10.76 -36.44
C PRO A 413 -42.05 10.98 -36.22
#